data_AF-A0A482WLE8-F1
#
_entry.id   AF-A0A482WLE8-F1
#
_cell.length_a   1.000
_cell.length_b   1.000
_cell.length_c   1.000
_cell.angle_alpha   90.00
_cell.angle_beta   90.00
_cell.angle_gamma   90.00
#
_symmetry.space_group_name_H-M   'P 1'
#
loop_
_entity.id
_entity.type
_entity.pdbx_description
1 polymer ?
#
loop_
_entity_poly.entity_id
_entity_poly.type
_entity_poly.pdbx_seq_one_letter_code
_entity_poly.pdbx_strand_id
1 'polypeptide(L)' 'MLHGTSGILILHRDLGMATVTSEIQRFAIKHEERLHHHVNVEAIQLLDVHGMRRLKRKKPHELV' A
#
# COMPACT_ATOMS: atom_id res chain seq x y z
N MET A 1 -1.58 22.31 -18.50
CA MET A 1 -1.50 23.24 -17.36
C MET A 1 -2.11 22.57 -16.13
N LEU A 2 -1.28 22.19 -15.14
CA LEU A 2 -1.65 21.43 -13.94
C LEU A 2 -2.06 22.37 -12.79
N HIS A 3 -3.11 23.18 -12.94
CA HIS A 3 -3.54 24.12 -11.89
C HIS A 3 -4.45 23.49 -10.82
N GLY A 4 -5.07 22.34 -11.10
CA GLY A 4 -6.02 21.70 -10.18
C GLY A 4 -5.40 20.88 -9.05
N THR A 5 -4.20 20.32 -9.24
CA THR A 5 -3.57 19.42 -8.26
C THR A 5 -2.95 20.18 -7.08
N SER A 6 -2.43 21.39 -7.31
CA SER A 6 -1.81 22.21 -6.26
C SER A 6 -2.84 22.70 -5.23
N GLY A 7 -4.06 23.04 -5.64
CA GLY A 7 -5.11 23.49 -4.72
C GLY A 7 -5.55 22.40 -3.74
N ILE A 8 -5.63 21.16 -4.21
CA ILE A 8 -6.00 20.00 -3.38
C ILE A 8 -4.90 19.71 -2.34
N LEU A 9 -3.62 19.78 -2.72
CA LEU A 9 -2.51 19.59 -1.78
C LEU A 9 -2.49 20.66 -0.68
N ILE A 10 -2.82 21.91 -1.02
CA ILE A 10 -2.94 23.02 -0.06
C ILE A 10 -4.09 22.76 0.93
N LEU A 11 -5.27 22.37 0.44
CA LEU A 11 -6.41 22.05 1.31
C LEU A 11 -6.11 20.89 2.26
N HIS A 12 -5.48 19.81 1.77
CA HIS A 12 -5.06 18.70 2.62
C HIS A 12 -4.11 19.17 3.73
N ARG A 13 -3.15 20.03 3.41
CA ARG A 13 -2.23 20.62 4.40
C ARG A 13 -2.97 21.50 5.41
N ASP A 14 -3.81 22.39 4.95
CA ASP A 14 -4.50 23.39 5.79
C ASP A 14 -5.51 22.72 6.74
N LEU A 15 -6.15 21.63 6.30
CA LEU A 15 -7.05 20.81 7.11
C LEU A 15 -6.33 19.74 7.93
N GLY A 16 -5.00 19.64 7.84
CA GLY A 16 -4.22 18.60 8.52
C GLY A 16 -4.54 17.17 8.05
N MET A 17 -5.10 17.02 6.86
CA MET A 17 -5.47 15.75 6.27
C MET A 17 -4.31 15.14 5.50
N ALA A 18 -4.03 13.87 5.77
CA ALA A 18 -3.07 13.11 4.97
C ALA A 18 -3.56 12.97 3.52
N THR A 19 -2.62 12.95 2.58
CA THR A 19 -2.91 12.69 1.17
C THR A 19 -3.01 11.19 0.93
N VAL A 20 -3.76 10.78 -0.09
CA VAL A 20 -3.83 9.37 -0.48
C VAL A 20 -2.42 8.80 -0.73
N THR A 21 -1.52 9.56 -1.34
CA THR A 21 -0.12 9.16 -1.56
C THR A 21 0.63 8.91 -0.25
N SER A 22 0.52 9.81 0.72
CA SER A 22 1.18 9.63 2.03
C SER A 22 0.62 8.44 2.80
N GLU A 23 -0.69 8.20 2.69
CA GLU A 23 -1.35 7.03 3.28
C GLU A 23 -0.81 5.73 2.67
N ILE A 24 -0.75 5.66 1.34
CA ILE A 24 -0.19 4.52 0.60
C ILE A 24 1.24 4.23 1.06
N GLN A 25 2.10 5.25 1.12
CA GLN A 25 3.48 5.10 1.59
C GLN A 25 3.53 4.57 3.03
N ARG A 26 2.71 5.13 3.93
CA ARG A 26 2.67 4.66 5.33
C ARG A 26 2.27 3.19 5.42
N PHE A 27 1.28 2.75 4.63
CA PHE A 27 0.87 1.35 4.62
C PHE A 27 1.92 0.42 3.98
N ALA A 28 2.63 0.89 2.95
CA ALA A 28 3.73 0.15 2.33
C ALA A 28 4.86 -0.09 3.33
N ILE A 29 5.32 0.94 4.06
CA ILE A 29 6.36 0.81 5.08
C ILE A 29 5.94 -0.17 6.18
N LYS A 30 4.73 0.00 6.72
CA LYS A 30 4.19 -0.94 7.73
C LYS A 30 4.07 -2.37 7.19
N HIS A 31 3.85 -2.53 5.89
CA HIS A 31 3.76 -3.85 5.28
C HIS A 31 5.13 -4.51 5.21
N GLU A 32 6.15 -3.78 4.77
CA GLU A 32 7.54 -4.21 4.74
C GLU A 32 8.04 -4.61 6.13
N GLU A 33 7.83 -3.76 7.14
CA GLU A 33 8.18 -4.07 8.53
C GLU A 33 7.52 -5.37 9.01
N ARG A 34 6.23 -5.58 8.70
CA ARG A 34 5.54 -6.82 9.07
C ARG A 34 6.13 -8.05 8.38
N LEU A 35 6.61 -7.93 7.14
CA LEU A 35 7.23 -9.04 6.42
C LEU A 35 8.61 -9.39 6.99
N HIS A 36 9.40 -8.40 7.40
CA HIS A 36 10.70 -8.63 8.05
C HIS A 36 10.60 -9.40 9.37
N HIS A 37 9.51 -9.20 10.12
CA HIS A 37 9.29 -9.86 11.42
C HIS A 37 8.36 -11.08 11.31
N HIS A 38 8.01 -11.51 10.09
CA HIS A 38 7.08 -12.60 9.88
C HIS A 38 7.74 -13.95 10.18
N VAL A 39 6.96 -14.90 10.72
CA VAL A 39 7.47 -16.23 11.12
C VAL A 39 7.98 -17.04 9.93
N ASN A 40 7.36 -16.84 8.76
CA ASN A 40 7.82 -17.39 7.49
C ASN A 40 8.81 -16.41 6.86
N VAL A 41 10.09 -16.78 6.86
CA VAL A 41 11.20 -15.99 6.31
C VAL A 41 11.05 -15.74 4.81
N GLU A 42 10.41 -16.65 4.07
CA GLU A 42 10.17 -16.49 2.63
C GLU A 42 9.12 -15.40 2.33
N ALA A 43 8.31 -14.99 3.32
CA ALA A 43 7.31 -13.96 3.12
C ALA A 43 7.93 -12.61 2.69
N ILE A 44 9.21 -12.37 2.99
CA ILE A 44 9.92 -11.17 2.52
C ILE A 44 9.97 -11.06 0.99
N GLN A 45 9.89 -12.19 0.27
CA GLN A 45 9.86 -12.22 -1.19
C GLN A 45 8.59 -11.57 -1.77
N LEU A 46 7.54 -11.35 -0.95
CA LEU A 46 6.35 -10.60 -1.36
C LEU A 46 6.62 -9.10 -1.56
N LEU A 47 7.80 -8.60 -1.16
CA LEU A 47 8.25 -7.27 -1.56
C LEU A 47 8.68 -7.21 -3.03
N ASP A 48 9.05 -8.35 -3.61
CA ASP A 48 9.45 -8.43 -5.00
C ASP A 48 8.21 -8.53 -5.89
N VAL A 49 7.81 -7.40 -6.49
CA VAL A 49 6.57 -7.26 -7.26
C VAL A 49 6.66 -7.96 -8.63
N HIS A 50 7.84 -8.45 -9.01
CA HIS A 50 8.03 -9.20 -10.25
C HIS A 50 7.36 -10.58 -10.17
N GLY A 51 6.13 -10.66 -10.67
CA GLY A 51 5.43 -11.93 -10.87
C GLY A 51 4.32 -12.26 -9.85
N MET A 52 4.00 -11.34 -8.93
CA MET A 52 2.84 -11.53 -8.05
C MET A 52 1.53 -11.45 -8.83
N ARG A 53 1.01 -12.61 -9.24
CA ARG A 53 -0.31 -12.72 -9.86
C ARG A 53 -1.38 -12.63 -8.77
N ARG A 54 -2.28 -11.65 -8.90
CA ARG A 54 -3.50 -11.59 -8.09
C ARG A 54 -4.23 -12.94 -8.15
N LEU A 55 -4.43 -13.55 -6.98
CA LEU A 55 -5.27 -14.74 -6.86
C LEU A 55 -6.65 -14.41 -7.44
N LYS A 56 -7.10 -15.17 -8.45
CA LYS A 56 -8.42 -14.97 -9.07
C LYS A 56 -9.59 -15.39 -8.17
N ARG A 57 -9.30 -15.73 -6.92
CA ARG A 57 -10.25 -16.27 -5.96
C ARG A 57 -11.12 -15.16 -5.42
N LYS A 58 -12.43 -15.35 -5.48
CA LYS A 58 -13.45 -14.39 -5.03
C LYS A 58 -14.15 -14.86 -3.76
N LYS A 59 -14.00 -16.12 -3.35
CA LYS A 59 -14.76 -16.70 -2.23
C LYS A 59 -13.86 -17.33 -1.16
N PRO A 60 -14.24 -17.26 0.13
CA PRO A 60 -13.41 -17.76 1.23
C PRO A 60 -13.05 -19.24 1.15
N HIS A 61 -13.96 -20.10 0.67
CA HIS A 61 -13.71 -21.54 0.53
C HIS A 61 -12.69 -21.88 -0.56
N GLU A 62 -12.35 -20.95 -1.43
CA GLU A 62 -11.31 -21.16 -2.44
C GLU A 62 -9.91 -21.04 -1.82
N LEU A 63 -9.79 -20.56 -0.57
CA LEU A 63 -8.51 -20.33 0.12
C LEU A 63 -8.03 -21.53 0.97
N VAL A 64 -8.78 -22.64 0.97
CA VAL A 64 -8.50 -23.87 1.73
C VAL A 64 -7.72 -24.85 0.87
#